data_AF-A0A7S1N4Y5-F1
#
_entry.id   AF-A0A7S1N4Y5-F1
#
_cell.length_a   1.000
_cell.length_b   1.000
_cell.length_c   1.000
_cell.angle_alpha   90.00
_cell.angle_beta   90.00
_cell.angle_gamma   90.00
#
_symmetry.space_group_name_H-M   'P 1'
#
loop_
_entity.id
_entity.type
_entity.pdbx_description
1 polymer ?
#
loop_
_entity_poly.entity_id
_entity_poly.type
_entity_poly.pdbx_seq_one_letter_code
_entity_poly.pdbx_strand_id
1 'polypeptide(L)'
;WFNTTIPAAPIDKLALLRVDGDLYSSTWDLLAPLYPRTVPKACIIFDDYGVWPQSKLALDEYFRGIRIDPHLKPVEGAETIFFMHKPSDAGGGGRPDPMGGQRNV
;
A
#
# COMPACT_ATOMS: atom_id res chain seq x y z
N TRP A 1 1.86 -13.37 11.20
CA TRP A 1 2.73 -12.42 10.50
C TRP A 1 2.17 -12.12 9.13
N PHE A 2 2.21 -10.86 8.66
CA PHE A 2 1.61 -10.48 7.38
C PHE A 2 2.30 -11.14 6.18
N ASN A 3 3.64 -11.19 6.17
CA ASN A 3 4.43 -11.86 5.13
C ASN A 3 4.05 -13.32 4.84
N THR A 4 3.45 -14.05 5.79
CA THR A 4 3.03 -15.45 5.59
C THR A 4 1.52 -15.59 5.40
N THR A 5 0.73 -14.79 6.11
CA THR A 5 -0.74 -14.93 6.13
C THR A 5 -1.41 -14.25 4.94
N ILE A 6 -0.92 -13.07 4.52
CA ILE A 6 -1.53 -12.28 3.45
C ILE A 6 -1.33 -12.91 2.07
N PRO A 7 -0.13 -13.42 1.69
CA PRO A 7 0.04 -14.09 0.39
C PRO A 7 -0.81 -15.34 0.24
N ALA A 8 -1.08 -16.04 1.34
CA ALA A 8 -1.89 -17.27 1.37
C ALA A 8 -3.40 -17.00 1.52
N ALA A 9 -3.81 -15.75 1.78
CA ALA A 9 -5.21 -15.42 2.01
C ALA A 9 -6.03 -15.58 0.71
N PRO A 10 -7.20 -16.27 0.75
CA PRO A 10 -8.03 -16.51 -0.43
C PRO A 10 -8.87 -15.27 -0.79
N ILE A 11 -8.21 -14.16 -1.10
CA ILE A 11 -8.83 -12.86 -1.40
C ILE A 11 -8.85 -12.67 -2.91
N ASP A 12 -10.03 -12.65 -3.54
CA ASP A 12 -10.13 -12.34 -4.97
C ASP A 12 -10.09 -10.82 -5.20
N LYS A 13 -11.03 -10.09 -4.61
CA LYS A 13 -11.22 -8.65 -4.83
C LYS A 13 -11.48 -7.89 -3.54
N LEU A 14 -10.97 -6.67 -3.47
CA LEU A 14 -11.16 -5.74 -2.36
C LEU A 14 -11.78 -4.44 -2.85
N ALA A 15 -12.95 -4.08 -2.30
CA ALA A 15 -13.53 -2.73 -2.46
C ALA A 15 -12.96 -1.72 -1.45
N LEU A 16 -12.40 -2.23 -0.35
CA LEU A 16 -11.76 -1.47 0.72
C LEU A 16 -10.48 -2.19 1.16
N LEU A 17 -9.40 -1.45 1.32
CA LEU A 17 -8.15 -1.91 1.93
C LEU A 17 -7.74 -0.91 3.02
N ARG A 18 -7.59 -1.36 4.26
CA ARG A 18 -6.99 -0.55 5.33
C ARG A 18 -5.61 -1.10 5.67
N VAL A 19 -4.60 -0.25 5.60
CA VAL A 19 -3.20 -0.56 5.92
C VAL A 19 -2.88 0.13 7.25
N ASP A 20 -2.64 -0.69 8.26
CA ASP A 20 -2.41 -0.31 9.65
C ASP A 20 -1.40 -1.32 10.20
N GLY A 21 -0.16 -0.90 10.34
CA GLY A 21 0.93 -1.82 10.64
C GLY A 21 2.21 -1.16 11.11
N ASP A 22 2.21 0.17 11.23
CA ASP A 22 3.25 1.08 11.75
C ASP A 22 4.60 1.03 11.03
N LEU A 23 5.19 -0.16 10.95
CA LEU A 23 6.50 -0.44 10.43
C LEU A 23 6.52 -0.50 8.91
N TYR A 24 7.69 -0.24 8.34
CA TYR A 24 7.93 -0.34 6.90
C TYR A 24 7.58 -1.73 6.38
N SER A 25 8.11 -2.79 7.02
CA SER A 25 7.90 -4.17 6.59
C SER A 25 6.43 -4.58 6.69
N SER A 26 5.74 -4.24 7.78
CA SER A 26 4.31 -4.52 7.95
C SER A 26 3.47 -3.80 6.90
N THR A 27 3.75 -2.52 6.64
CA THR A 27 3.07 -1.72 5.62
C THR A 27 3.29 -2.31 4.23
N TRP A 28 4.52 -2.70 3.90
CA TRP A 28 4.87 -3.33 2.64
C TRP A 28 4.21 -4.70 2.46
N ASP A 29 4.28 -5.56 3.49
CA ASP A 29 3.68 -6.90 3.50
C ASP A 29 2.16 -6.89 3.37
N LEU A 30 1.49 -5.81 3.81
CA LEU A 30 0.08 -5.58 3.56
C LEU A 30 -0.15 -5.01 2.15
N LEU A 31 0.52 -3.91 1.81
CA LEU A 31 0.22 -3.12 0.62
C LEU A 31 0.58 -3.85 -0.68
N ALA A 32 1.77 -4.44 -0.77
CA ALA A 32 2.28 -5.03 -1.99
C ALA A 32 1.42 -6.19 -2.54
N PRO A 33 0.96 -7.15 -1.72
CA PRO A 33 0.08 -8.21 -2.21
C PRO A 33 -1.41 -7.83 -2.29
N LEU A 34 -1.88 -6.83 -1.54
CA LEU A 34 -3.31 -6.50 -1.47
C LEU A 34 -3.73 -5.38 -2.42
N TYR A 35 -2.89 -4.37 -2.69
CA TYR A 35 -3.22 -3.30 -3.62
C TYR A 35 -3.57 -3.82 -5.04
N PRO A 36 -2.88 -4.82 -5.62
CA PRO A 36 -3.27 -5.40 -6.90
C PRO A 36 -4.66 -6.05 -6.90
N ARG A 37 -5.15 -6.50 -5.74
CA ARG A 37 -6.48 -7.12 -5.55
C ARG A 37 -7.58 -6.09 -5.33
N THR A 38 -7.24 -4.81 -5.17
CA THR A 38 -8.24 -3.74 -5.07
C THR A 38 -8.89 -3.48 -6.42
N VAL A 39 -10.22 -3.38 -6.44
CA VAL A 39 -10.98 -3.09 -7.66
C VAL A 39 -10.82 -1.62 -8.07
N PRO A 40 -11.11 -1.25 -9.34
CA PRO A 40 -11.21 0.15 -9.73
C PRO A 40 -12.13 0.93 -8.78
N LYS A 41 -11.72 2.14 -8.40
CA LYS A 41 -12.41 3.01 -7.42
C LYS A 41 -12.48 2.46 -5.99
N ALA A 42 -11.79 1.36 -5.66
CA ALA A 42 -11.68 0.92 -4.28
C ALA A 42 -11.09 2.02 -3.40
N CYS A 43 -11.56 2.11 -2.15
CA CYS A 43 -10.98 2.99 -1.15
C CYS A 43 -9.79 2.29 -0.49
N ILE A 44 -8.67 2.99 -0.35
CA ILE A 44 -7.49 2.51 0.37
C ILE A 44 -7.17 3.52 1.47
N ILE A 45 -7.11 3.04 2.71
CA ILE A 45 -6.85 3.82 3.92
C ILE A 45 -5.46 3.46 4.45
N PHE A 46 -4.70 4.46 4.88
CA PHE A 46 -3.39 4.34 5.47
C PHE A 46 -3.43 5.01 6.84
N ASP A 47 -3.43 4.22 7.90
CA ASP A 47 -3.70 4.68 9.27
C ASP A 47 -2.57 5.54 9.84
N ASP A 48 -1.35 5.25 9.39
CA ASP A 48 -0.10 5.67 10.01
C ASP A 48 0.65 6.76 9.21
N TYR A 49 0.10 7.17 8.06
CA TYR A 49 0.81 7.99 7.08
C TYR A 49 1.28 9.34 7.60
N GLY A 50 0.45 10.00 8.43
CA GLY A 50 0.72 11.34 8.93
C GLY A 50 1.76 11.41 10.05
N VAL A 51 2.07 10.29 10.71
CA VAL A 51 2.87 10.30 11.95
C VAL A 51 4.04 9.31 11.94
N TRP A 52 3.94 8.18 11.25
CA TRP A 52 4.97 7.14 11.28
C TRP A 52 5.85 7.18 10.02
N PRO A 53 7.13 7.61 10.12
CA PRO A 53 8.00 7.76 8.96
C PRO A 53 8.24 6.46 8.19
N GLN A 54 8.27 5.32 8.89
CA GLN A 54 8.49 4.02 8.27
C GLN A 54 7.29 3.56 7.42
N SER A 55 6.06 3.75 7.91
CA SER A 55 4.84 3.47 7.14
C SER A 55 4.75 4.39 5.91
N LYS A 56 4.97 5.70 6.12
CA LYS A 56 5.02 6.68 5.04
C LYS A 56 6.05 6.32 3.97
N LEU A 57 7.26 5.93 4.37
CA LEU A 57 8.31 5.52 3.44
C LEU A 57 7.87 4.31 2.61
N ALA A 58 7.39 3.23 3.23
CA ALA A 58 6.95 2.04 2.50
C ALA A 58 5.87 2.34 1.46
N LEU A 59 4.90 3.19 1.82
CA LEU A 59 3.86 3.65 0.91
C LEU A 59 4.46 4.44 -0.26
N ASP A 60 5.24 5.49 0.05
CA ASP A 60 5.82 6.38 -0.96
C ASP A 60 6.70 5.59 -1.94
N GLU A 61 7.49 4.62 -1.47
CA GLU A 61 8.30 3.75 -2.31
C GLU A 61 7.49 2.79 -3.17
N TYR A 62 6.44 2.19 -2.61
CA TYR A 62 5.55 1.27 -3.34
C TYR A 62 4.90 1.97 -4.53
N PHE A 63 4.24 3.11 -4.28
CA PHE A 63 3.52 3.87 -5.31
C PHE A 63 4.46 4.47 -6.36
N ARG A 64 5.64 4.94 -5.95
CA ARG A 64 6.71 5.34 -6.87
C ARG A 64 7.13 4.18 -7.77
N GLY A 65 7.28 2.97 -7.22
CA GLY A 65 7.69 1.77 -7.96
C GLY A 65 6.69 1.34 -9.03
N ILE A 66 5.40 1.50 -8.77
CA ILE A 66 4.33 1.20 -9.74
C ILE A 66 3.89 2.42 -10.57
N ARG A 67 4.58 3.57 -10.39
CA ARG A 67 4.35 4.82 -11.14
C ARG A 67 2.92 5.34 -11.05
N ILE A 68 2.33 5.27 -9.85
CA ILE A 68 1.02 5.84 -9.54
C ILE A 68 1.22 6.98 -8.56
N ASP A 69 0.66 8.15 -8.84
CA ASP A 69 0.45 9.18 -7.82
C ASP A 69 -0.81 8.79 -7.03
N PRO A 70 -0.71 8.47 -5.73
CA PRO A 70 -1.86 8.03 -4.96
C PRO A 70 -2.87 9.16 -4.66
N HIS A 71 -2.53 10.44 -4.87
CA HIS A 71 -3.38 11.59 -4.54
C HIS A 71 -4.02 11.46 -3.14
N LEU A 72 -3.18 11.18 -2.14
CA LEU A 72 -3.62 10.96 -0.76
C LEU A 72 -4.35 12.18 -0.20
N LYS A 73 -5.43 11.91 0.52
CA LYS A 73 -6.25 12.92 1.21
C LYS A 73 -6.25 12.62 2.71
N PRO A 74 -6.07 13.62 3.57
CA PRO A 74 -6.24 13.43 5.01
C PRO A 74 -7.70 13.10 5.32
N VAL A 75 -7.92 12.29 6.34
CA VAL A 75 -9.25 12.12 6.95
C VAL A 75 -9.48 13.30 7.89
N GLU A 76 -10.57 14.03 7.70
CA GLU A 76 -10.90 15.18 8.54
C GLU A 76 -11.04 14.74 10.01
N GLY A 77 -10.36 15.45 10.92
CA GLY A 77 -10.35 15.14 12.34
C GLY A 77 -9.38 14.01 12.75
N ALA A 78 -8.58 13.46 11.82
CA ALA A 78 -7.55 12.47 12.11
C ALA A 78 -6.19 12.90 11.52
N GLU A 79 -5.21 13.15 12.38
CA GLU A 79 -3.88 13.63 11.95
C GLU A 79 -3.03 12.54 11.29
N THR A 80 -3.28 11.28 11.62
CA THR A 80 -2.46 10.15 11.16
C THR A 80 -2.98 9.54 9.86
N ILE A 81 -4.29 9.64 9.61
CA ILE A 81 -5.00 8.80 8.65
C ILE A 81 -5.15 9.52 7.30
N PHE A 82 -4.72 8.85 6.24
CA PHE A 82 -4.88 9.30 4.86
C PHE A 82 -5.60 8.23 4.04
N PHE A 83 -6.23 8.62 2.94
CA PHE A 83 -6.86 7.68 2.03
C PHE A 83 -6.70 8.09 0.57
N MET A 84 -6.85 7.12 -0.32
CA MET A 84 -6.97 7.31 -1.76
C MET A 84 -8.12 6.48 -2.33
N HIS A 85 -8.51 6.79 -3.55
CA HIS A 85 -9.30 5.90 -4.38
C HIS A 85 -8.44 5.37 -5.52
N LYS A 86 -8.46 4.06 -5.76
CA LYS A 86 -7.77 3.46 -6.91
C LYS A 86 -8.31 4.08 -8.22
N PRO A 87 -7.44 4.51 -9.16
CA PRO A 87 -7.89 5.02 -10.45
C PRO A 87 -8.78 4.02 -11.21
N SER A 88 -9.71 4.53 -12.04
CA SER A 88 -10.69 3.69 -12.74
C SER A 88 -10.10 2.90 -13.92
N ASP A 89 -8.99 3.38 -14.44
CA ASP A 89 -8.24 2.93 -15.62
C ASP A 89 -6.92 2.23 -15.27
N ALA A 90 -6.63 2.08 -13.96
CA ALA A 90 -5.48 1.33 -13.48
C ALA A 90 -5.69 -0.18 -13.75
N GLY A 91 -5.43 -0.59 -15.00
CA GLY A 91 -5.28 -1.99 -15.37
C GLY A 91 -4.28 -2.67 -14.44
N GLY A 92 -4.57 -3.92 -14.05
CA GLY A 92 -3.85 -4.69 -13.02
C GLY A 92 -2.34 -4.43 -13.02
N GLY A 93 -1.92 -3.56 -12.09
CA GLY A 93 -0.58 -2.97 -12.07
C GLY A 93 0.50 -4.03 -11.89
N GLY A 94 1.55 -3.91 -12.70
CA GLY A 94 2.75 -4.72 -12.60
C GLY A 94 3.31 -4.76 -11.18
N ARG A 95 3.93 -5.89 -10.82
CA ARG A 95 4.63 -6.01 -9.55
C ARG A 95 5.74 -4.95 -9.50
N PRO A 96 5.89 -4.19 -8.41
CA PRO A 96 7.10 -3.43 -8.20
C PRO A 96 8.28 -4.41 -8.26
N ASP A 97 9.36 -3.98 -8.92
CA ASP A 97 10.58 -4.77 -9.02
C ASP A 97 11.04 -5.11 -7.59
N PRO A 98 11.12 -6.41 -7.20
CA PRO A 98 11.58 -6.76 -5.88
C PRO A 98 13.09 -6.51 -5.85
N MET A 99 13.48 -5.28 -5.51
CA MET A 99 14.85 -4.86 -5.23
C MET A 99 15.89 -5.67 -6.01
N GLY A 100 16.10 -5.31 -7.28
CA GLY A 100 17.26 -5.74 -8.05
C GLY A 100 18.51 -5.56 -7.20
N GLY A 101 19.10 -6.68 -6.78
CA GLY A 101 20.18 -6.67 -5.82
C GLY A 101 21.46 -6.03 -6.36
N GLN A 102 22.19 -5.34 -5.46
CA GLN A 102 23.64 -5.46 -5.23
C GLN A 102 23.94 -4.72 -3.91
N ARG A 103 24.36 -5.44 -2.85
CA ARG A 103 25.76 -5.64 -2.45
C ARG A 103 26.59 -4.35 -2.47
N ASN A 104 27.03 -3.89 -1.29
CA ASN A 104 28.46 -3.89 -0.92
C ASN A 104 28.67 -3.34 0.50
N VAL A 105 29.59 -4.04 1.19
CA VAL A 105 30.30 -3.79 2.47
C VAL A 105 29.51 -3.68 3.76
#